data_AF-A0A967FK77-F1
#
_entry.id   AF-A0A967FK77-F1
#
_cell.length_a   1.000
_cell.length_b   1.000
_cell.length_c   1.000
_cell.angle_alpha   90.00
_cell.angle_beta   90.00
_cell.angle_gamma   90.00
#
_symmetry.space_group_name_H-M   'P 1'
#
loop_
_entity.id
_entity.type
_entity.pdbx_description
1 polymer ?
#
loop_
_entity_poly.entity_id
_entity_poly.type
_entity_poly.pdbx_seq_one_letter_code
_entity_poly.pdbx_strand_id
1 'polypeptide(L)'
;MFKNLDTVKYKPYITVEILTVPRDQGKLICMSLSERKHKMAKKRKVAKKKKAVKKKSKKKKAAKKKKAPKGLWSKADINLLKKLFPTNPTSKIAKQLKRKTDAVKKKASRMGLRKSKRYLKSIGRA
;
A
#
# COMPACT_ATOMS: atom_id res chain seq x y z
N MET A 1 53.54 -55.56 27.33
CA MET A 1 54.66 -55.09 26.49
C MET A 1 54.30 -55.33 25.04
N PHE A 2 54.39 -54.27 24.21
CA PHE A 2 54.28 -54.30 22.75
C PHE A 2 55.28 -55.32 22.16
N LYS A 3 55.13 -55.94 20.98
CA LYS A 3 54.72 -55.47 19.65
C LYS A 3 54.40 -56.73 18.83
N ASN A 4 53.36 -56.72 17.99
CA ASN A 4 53.49 -57.42 16.71
C ASN A 4 53.59 -56.33 15.63
N LEU A 5 54.76 -56.35 15.01
CA LEU A 5 55.11 -55.57 13.86
C LEU A 5 54.34 -56.15 12.68
N ASP A 6 53.60 -55.31 11.96
CA ASP A 6 53.59 -55.46 10.52
C ASP A 6 54.28 -54.25 9.90
N THR A 7 55.38 -54.61 9.28
CA THR A 7 56.34 -53.76 8.60
C THR A 7 55.70 -53.00 7.45
N VAL A 8 55.96 -51.70 7.50
CA VAL A 8 55.66 -50.65 6.54
C VAL A 8 56.39 -50.85 5.21
N LYS A 9 55.74 -50.53 4.07
CA LYS A 9 56.41 -49.89 2.91
C LYS A 9 55.48 -48.79 2.36
N TYR A 10 55.68 -47.50 2.71
CA TYR A 10 56.50 -46.47 2.01
C TYR A 10 56.07 -46.28 0.54
N LYS A 11 55.80 -45.10 -0.06
CA LYS A 11 55.86 -43.63 0.20
C LYS A 11 55.23 -42.99 -1.10
N PRO A 12 55.21 -41.66 -1.39
CA PRO A 12 55.33 -40.45 -0.59
C PRO A 12 54.26 -39.37 -0.89
N TYR A 13 54.25 -38.34 -0.06
CA TYR A 13 53.56 -37.07 -0.23
C TYR A 13 54.16 -36.23 -1.38
N ILE A 14 53.32 -35.58 -2.18
CA ILE A 14 53.52 -34.19 -2.64
C ILE A 14 52.16 -33.49 -2.61
N THR A 15 52.12 -32.38 -1.87
CA THR A 15 51.06 -31.40 -1.74
C THR A 15 50.79 -30.66 -3.06
N VAL A 16 49.53 -30.41 -3.40
CA VAL A 16 49.12 -29.08 -3.89
C VAL A 16 47.67 -28.75 -3.51
N GLU A 17 47.54 -27.49 -3.19
CA GLU A 17 46.44 -26.74 -2.62
C GLU A 17 45.23 -26.50 -3.56
N ILE A 18 44.08 -26.29 -2.89
CA ILE A 18 42.95 -25.41 -3.24
C ILE A 18 42.14 -25.77 -4.51
N LEU A 19 40.82 -25.96 -4.33
CA LEU A 19 39.75 -25.13 -4.92
C LEU A 19 38.35 -25.76 -4.73
N THR A 20 37.58 -25.14 -3.85
CA THR A 20 36.19 -24.71 -4.09
C THR A 20 35.01 -25.66 -3.81
N VAL A 21 34.09 -25.06 -3.05
CA VAL A 21 32.62 -25.15 -2.99
C VAL A 21 31.90 -26.45 -2.60
N PRO A 22 31.02 -26.38 -1.56
CA PRO A 22 29.85 -27.24 -1.51
C PRO A 22 28.85 -26.71 -2.55
N ARG A 23 28.43 -27.55 -3.49
CA ARG A 23 27.24 -27.24 -4.30
C ARG A 23 26.37 -28.46 -4.45
N ASP A 24 25.64 -28.69 -3.38
CA ASP A 24 24.33 -29.31 -3.39
C ASP A 24 23.48 -28.70 -4.52
N GLN A 25 23.35 -29.44 -5.62
CA GLN A 25 22.28 -29.37 -6.61
C GLN A 25 22.53 -30.45 -7.67
N GLY A 26 22.22 -31.68 -7.30
CA GLY A 26 21.79 -32.66 -8.30
C GLY A 26 20.64 -32.07 -9.12
N LYS A 27 20.69 -32.31 -10.44
CA LYS A 27 19.65 -32.01 -11.44
C LYS A 27 19.75 -30.66 -12.17
N LEU A 28 20.90 -30.40 -12.78
CA LEU A 28 20.93 -29.60 -14.01
C LEU A 28 21.04 -30.53 -15.23
N ILE A 29 19.92 -31.19 -15.55
CA ILE A 29 19.76 -31.85 -16.84
C ILE A 29 19.91 -30.79 -17.96
N CYS A 30 20.75 -31.12 -18.93
CA CYS A 30 21.08 -30.38 -20.14
C CYS A 30 19.84 -29.96 -20.94
N MET A 31 19.20 -28.85 -20.58
CA MET A 31 18.21 -28.23 -21.46
C MET A 31 18.93 -27.66 -22.68
N SER A 32 18.55 -28.11 -23.87
CA SER A 32 18.95 -27.53 -25.17
C SER A 32 18.57 -26.04 -25.22
N LEU A 33 19.27 -25.26 -26.06
CA LEU A 33 19.01 -23.81 -26.19
C LEU A 33 17.56 -23.50 -26.59
N SER A 34 16.89 -24.41 -27.32
CA SER A 34 15.47 -24.31 -27.67
C SER A 34 14.58 -24.43 -26.43
N GLU A 35 14.80 -25.42 -25.56
CA GLU A 35 14.03 -25.63 -24.34
C GLU A 35 14.20 -24.48 -23.34
N ARG A 36 15.41 -23.90 -23.24
CA ARG A 36 15.65 -22.69 -22.43
C ARG A 36 14.86 -21.50 -22.96
N LYS A 37 14.84 -21.28 -24.28
CA LYS A 37 14.05 -20.21 -24.93
C LYS A 37 12.55 -20.37 -24.66
N HIS A 38 12.01 -21.59 -24.77
CA HIS A 38 10.59 -21.87 -24.47
C HIS A 38 10.25 -21.63 -22.99
N LYS A 39 11.10 -22.07 -22.04
CA LYS A 39 10.91 -21.85 -20.60
C LYS A 39 10.95 -20.36 -20.24
N MET A 40 11.89 -19.61 -20.82
CA MET A 40 12.00 -18.15 -20.63
C MET A 40 10.80 -17.40 -21.24
N ALA A 41 10.30 -17.82 -22.41
CA ALA A 41 9.10 -17.25 -23.02
C ALA A 41 7.85 -17.47 -22.17
N LYS A 42 7.68 -18.66 -21.57
CA LYS A 42 6.59 -18.98 -20.64
C LYS A 42 6.66 -18.10 -19.37
N LYS A 43 7.85 -17.92 -18.80
CA LYS A 43 8.08 -17.05 -17.63
C LYS A 43 7.73 -15.57 -17.93
N ARG A 44 8.10 -15.07 -19.12
CA ARG A 44 7.78 -13.71 -19.59
C ARG A 44 6.26 -13.50 -19.77
N LYS A 45 5.54 -14.47 -20.35
CA LYS A 45 4.06 -14.43 -20.50
C LYS A 45 3.36 -14.34 -19.14
N VAL A 46 3.79 -15.14 -18.16
CA VAL A 46 3.25 -15.10 -16.79
C VAL A 46 3.54 -13.76 -16.09
N ALA A 47 4.74 -13.20 -16.23
CA ALA A 47 5.09 -11.90 -15.67
C ALA A 47 4.28 -10.74 -16.29
N LYS A 48 4.03 -10.78 -17.61
CA LYS A 48 3.20 -9.77 -18.32
C LYS A 48 1.75 -9.82 -17.84
N LYS A 49 1.18 -11.03 -17.64
CA LYS A 49 -0.17 -11.22 -17.09
C LYS A 49 -0.29 -10.65 -15.66
N LYS A 50 0.69 -10.93 -14.78
CA LYS A 50 0.73 -10.37 -13.40
C LYS A 50 0.81 -8.83 -13.40
N LYS A 51 1.63 -8.22 -14.28
CA LYS A 51 1.72 -6.75 -14.42
C LYS A 51 0.41 -6.14 -14.94
N ALA A 52 -0.27 -6.77 -15.89
CA ALA A 52 -1.55 -6.30 -16.43
C ALA A 52 -2.67 -6.31 -15.39
N VAL A 53 -2.75 -7.37 -14.56
CA VAL A 53 -3.72 -7.47 -13.46
C VAL A 53 -3.47 -6.39 -12.39
N LYS A 54 -2.19 -6.14 -12.05
CA LYS A 54 -1.79 -5.06 -11.12
C LYS A 54 -2.11 -3.65 -11.65
N LYS A 55 -2.04 -3.44 -12.97
CA LYS A 55 -2.42 -2.16 -13.61
C LYS A 55 -3.94 -1.95 -13.62
N LYS A 56 -4.72 -3.03 -13.82
CA LYS A 56 -6.20 -3.03 -13.77
C LYS A 56 -6.74 -2.71 -12.36
N SER A 57 -6.11 -3.25 -11.30
CA SER A 57 -6.50 -2.95 -9.91
C SER A 57 -6.14 -1.53 -9.47
N LYS A 58 -5.02 -0.97 -9.92
CA LYS A 58 -4.66 0.44 -9.70
C LYS A 58 -5.60 1.42 -10.42
N LYS A 59 -6.01 1.13 -11.67
CA LYS A 59 -6.97 1.96 -12.43
C LYS A 59 -8.37 1.95 -11.81
N LYS A 60 -8.84 0.81 -11.28
CA LYS A 60 -10.12 0.72 -10.53
C LYS A 60 -10.08 1.49 -9.21
N LYS A 61 -8.96 1.48 -8.45
CA LYS A 61 -8.82 2.26 -7.20
C LYS A 61 -8.80 3.77 -7.43
N ALA A 62 -8.23 4.25 -8.53
CA ALA A 62 -8.24 5.68 -8.90
C ALA A 62 -9.65 6.16 -9.31
N ALA A 63 -10.40 5.34 -10.06
CA ALA A 63 -11.78 5.64 -10.43
C ALA A 63 -12.78 5.58 -9.26
N LYS A 64 -12.52 4.73 -8.25
CA LYS A 64 -13.34 4.67 -7.02
C LYS A 64 -13.07 5.84 -6.06
N LYS A 65 -12.02 6.63 -6.29
CA LYS A 65 -11.68 7.84 -5.53
C LYS A 65 -12.25 9.13 -6.16
N LYS A 66 -13.33 9.02 -6.95
CA LYS A 66 -14.13 10.19 -7.35
C LYS A 66 -14.66 10.85 -6.08
N LYS A 67 -13.94 11.90 -5.65
CA LYS A 67 -14.36 12.78 -4.56
C LYS A 67 -15.77 13.26 -4.91
N ALA A 68 -16.71 13.19 -3.96
CA ALA A 68 -18.04 13.76 -4.10
C ALA A 68 -17.92 15.16 -4.75
N PRO A 69 -18.80 15.52 -5.70
CA PRO A 69 -18.66 16.73 -6.49
C PRO A 69 -18.39 17.91 -5.55
N LYS A 70 -17.21 18.52 -5.73
CA LYS A 70 -16.69 19.60 -4.90
C LYS A 70 -17.52 20.85 -5.16
N GLY A 71 -18.75 20.93 -4.64
CA GLY A 71 -19.56 22.14 -4.82
C GLY A 71 -21.07 21.95 -4.77
N LEU A 72 -21.60 20.74 -5.00
CA LEU A 72 -23.05 20.57 -4.93
C LEU A 72 -23.50 20.51 -3.48
N TRP A 73 -24.18 21.57 -3.04
CA TRP A 73 -24.96 21.61 -1.81
C TRP A 73 -26.37 21.15 -2.15
N SER A 74 -26.83 20.07 -1.52
CA SER A 74 -28.23 19.67 -1.65
C SER A 74 -29.12 20.68 -0.91
N LYS A 75 -30.37 20.83 -1.37
CA LYS A 75 -31.39 21.62 -0.66
C LYS A 75 -31.57 21.12 0.78
N ALA A 76 -31.50 19.79 0.98
CA ALA A 76 -31.54 19.17 2.30
C ALA A 76 -30.36 19.61 3.18
N ASP A 77 -29.14 19.66 2.64
CA ASP A 77 -27.95 20.11 3.37
C ASP A 77 -28.07 21.57 3.81
N ILE A 78 -28.62 22.41 2.94
CA ILE A 78 -28.81 23.85 3.21
C ILE A 78 -29.83 24.02 4.34
N ASN A 79 -30.95 23.29 4.28
CA ASN A 79 -31.98 23.34 5.32
C ASN A 79 -31.46 22.84 6.66
N LEU A 80 -30.68 21.75 6.66
CA LEU A 80 -30.05 21.22 7.86
C LEU A 80 -29.05 22.22 8.45
N LEU A 81 -28.23 22.84 7.59
CA LEU A 81 -27.27 23.85 7.99
C LEU A 81 -27.95 25.05 8.65
N LYS A 82 -29.05 25.57 8.07
CA LYS A 82 -29.82 26.68 8.65
C LYS A 82 -30.34 26.36 10.05
N LYS A 83 -30.90 25.15 10.25
CA LYS A 83 -31.46 24.72 11.54
C LYS A 83 -30.40 24.55 12.63
N LEU A 84 -29.25 23.97 12.28
CA LEU A 84 -28.24 23.57 13.27
C LEU A 84 -27.20 24.64 13.57
N PHE A 85 -26.96 25.57 12.63
CA PHE A 85 -25.89 26.56 12.77
C PHE A 85 -25.99 27.46 14.02
N PRO A 86 -27.17 27.95 14.46
CA PRO A 86 -27.25 28.90 15.57
C PRO A 86 -26.82 28.33 16.92
N THR A 87 -27.01 27.02 17.14
CA THR A 87 -26.85 26.36 18.45
C THR A 87 -25.64 25.44 18.50
N ASN A 88 -25.24 24.83 17.39
CA ASN A 88 -24.21 23.81 17.38
C ASN A 88 -22.83 24.32 16.95
N PRO A 89 -21.73 23.73 17.46
CA PRO A 89 -20.39 23.99 16.94
C PRO A 89 -20.26 23.49 15.50
N THR A 90 -19.49 24.22 14.70
CA THR A 90 -19.30 23.93 13.27
C THR A 90 -18.70 22.55 13.02
N SER A 91 -17.93 22.02 13.99
CA SER A 91 -17.36 20.67 13.95
C SER A 91 -18.43 19.56 13.99
N LYS A 92 -19.51 19.72 14.76
CA LYS A 92 -20.60 18.73 14.81
C LYS A 92 -21.40 18.73 13.50
N ILE A 93 -21.71 19.93 12.99
CA ILE A 93 -22.44 20.11 11.72
C ILE A 93 -21.66 19.51 10.55
N ALA A 94 -20.33 19.69 10.53
CA ALA A 94 -19.46 19.12 9.51
C ALA A 94 -19.49 17.58 9.50
N LYS A 95 -19.52 16.94 10.69
CA LYS A 95 -19.66 15.48 10.82
C LYS A 95 -20.99 14.99 10.27
N GLN A 96 -22.09 15.67 10.59
CA GLN A 96 -23.44 15.31 10.09
C GLN A 96 -23.56 15.45 8.58
N LEU A 97 -23.05 16.56 8.01
CA LEU A 97 -23.05 16.80 6.57
C LEU A 97 -21.97 16.02 5.80
N LYS A 98 -21.11 15.27 6.51
CA LYS A 98 -19.93 14.58 5.95
C LYS A 98 -19.06 15.51 5.08
N ARG A 99 -19.00 16.80 5.43
CA ARG A 99 -18.22 17.84 4.72
C ARG A 99 -17.09 18.37 5.59
N LYS A 100 -16.10 19.01 4.96
CA LYS A 100 -15.01 19.70 5.67
C LYS A 100 -15.59 20.89 6.46
N THR A 101 -15.09 21.10 7.68
CA THR A 101 -15.45 22.25 8.53
C THR A 101 -15.29 23.58 7.81
N ASP A 102 -14.22 23.72 7.02
CA ASP A 102 -13.93 24.92 6.23
C ASP A 102 -15.02 25.23 5.19
N ALA A 103 -15.51 24.19 4.51
CA ALA A 103 -16.58 24.34 3.53
C ALA A 103 -17.89 24.77 4.19
N VAL A 104 -18.19 24.26 5.38
CA VAL A 104 -19.36 24.66 6.18
C VAL A 104 -19.24 26.12 6.62
N LYS A 105 -18.07 26.55 7.12
CA LYS A 105 -17.82 27.96 7.48
C LYS A 105 -18.03 28.87 6.28
N LYS A 106 -17.37 28.59 5.16
CA LYS A 106 -17.49 29.39 3.92
C LYS A 106 -18.93 29.46 3.42
N LYS A 107 -19.68 28.35 3.48
CA LYS A 107 -21.08 28.33 3.05
C LYS A 107 -21.98 29.12 4.01
N ALA A 108 -21.77 29.00 5.33
CA ALA A 108 -22.52 29.77 6.32
C ALA A 108 -22.27 31.27 6.18
N SER A 109 -21.01 31.69 6.00
CA SER A 109 -20.65 33.09 5.74
C SER A 109 -21.32 33.61 4.47
N ARG A 110 -21.27 32.84 3.36
CA ARG A 110 -21.93 33.22 2.11
C ARG A 110 -23.46 33.31 2.20
N MET A 111 -24.07 32.65 3.20
CA MET A 111 -25.51 32.73 3.47
C MET A 111 -25.85 33.72 4.60
N GLY A 112 -24.88 34.43 5.17
CA GLY A 112 -25.11 35.34 6.29
C GLY A 112 -25.57 34.68 7.59
N LEU A 113 -25.33 33.37 7.76
CA LEU A 113 -25.75 32.66 8.98
C LEU A 113 -24.87 33.07 10.17
N ARG A 114 -25.50 33.50 11.26
CA ARG A 114 -24.83 33.88 12.52
C ARG A 114 -25.10 32.86 13.62
N LYS A 115 -24.19 32.79 14.59
CA LYS A 115 -24.38 32.02 15.82
C LYS A 115 -25.35 32.76 16.75
N SER A 116 -26.11 32.01 17.55
CA SER A 116 -27.03 32.60 18.52
C SER A 116 -26.26 33.30 19.65
N LYS A 117 -26.84 34.36 20.22
CA LYS A 117 -26.26 35.09 21.37
C LYS A 117 -26.03 34.15 22.56
N ARG A 118 -26.95 33.20 22.81
CA ARG A 118 -26.79 32.16 23.85
C ARG A 118 -25.55 31.30 23.62
N TYR A 119 -25.33 30.84 22.39
CA TYR A 119 -24.14 30.07 22.05
C TYR A 119 -22.86 30.89 22.22
N LEU A 120 -22.86 32.15 21.78
CA LEU A 120 -21.72 33.06 21.94
C LEU A 120 -21.39 33.34 23.41
N LYS A 121 -22.41 33.51 24.26
CA LYS A 121 -22.24 33.62 25.72
C LYS A 121 -21.62 32.35 26.31
N SER A 122 -22.10 31.17 25.90
CA SER A 122 -21.59 29.89 26.43
C SER A 122 -20.11 29.63 26.12
N ILE A 123 -19.56 30.30 25.09
CA ILE A 123 -18.15 30.19 24.71
C ILE A 123 -17.32 31.42 25.10
N GLY A 124 -17.90 32.38 25.85
CA GLY A 124 -17.22 33.59 26.30
C GLY A 124 -16.84 34.59 25.20
N ARG A 125 -17.62 34.66 24.11
CA ARG A 125 -17.38 35.56 22.97
C ARG A 125 -18.44 36.67 22.81
N ALA A 126 -19.27 36.88 23.82
CA ALA A 126 -20.42 37.79 23.78
C ALA A 126 -20.36 38.80 24.92
#